data_AF-A0A7Y4RF11-F1
#
_entry.id   AF-A0A7Y4RF11-F1
#
_cell.length_a   1.000
_cell.length_b   1.000
_cell.length_c   1.000
_cell.angle_alpha   90.00
_cell.angle_beta   90.00
_cell.angle_gamma   90.00
#
_symmetry.space_group_name_H-M   'P 1'
#
loop_
_entity.id
_entity.type
_entity.pdbx_description
1 polymer ?
#
loop_
_entity_poly.entity_id
_entity_poly.type
_entity_poly.pdbx_seq_one_letter_code
_entity_poly.pdbx_strand_id
1 'polypeptide(L)'
;MSTASAEIQVNAPGKLAYRAFTNSTSLREWLCDVATVEPHPNGRMYLWWRGDFYSSGHYLELDENKCVKFRWYSNIDPVPTEVTVTVTEKEGSTLIRMDHEIPDDSAWAGKAESFRKEWEDSLENLKSVLETGLDLRIANRPMLGIFPGDFTEEQAVTLGVPVREGLRLDGVLDGMGAQRCGLQTNDVIVEMAGHPIRNDAYSLPNAIAGKKGGDKIEVVYYRGAEKINVIMELSKRPMPEVPFNRIELADKARELYKAGMAEVDSCFEGVTDAQAMTRPDPQEWSALEIVAHLIHGERFNQTYLTSLVDGYELVNDGFGSNVHAQVQATVAANPSIALMLSELRRAVEETLAYVGFLPDEFVENKGSFYRFGSILLQPNFHLTGHTQQMKDAISAASK
;
A
#
# COMPACT_ATOMS: atom_id res chain seq x y z
N MET A 1 -8.77 -37.13 8.31
CA MET A 1 -8.46 -35.70 8.32
C MET A 1 -7.03 -35.56 8.77
N SER A 2 -6.26 -34.73 8.09
CA SER A 2 -4.92 -34.31 8.49
C SER A 2 -5.01 -32.90 9.02
N THR A 3 -4.08 -32.55 9.90
CA THR A 3 -4.03 -31.23 10.52
C THR A 3 -2.70 -30.59 10.16
N ALA A 4 -2.76 -29.42 9.52
CA ALA A 4 -1.61 -28.53 9.37
C ALA A 4 -1.60 -27.56 10.55
N SER A 5 -0.60 -27.69 11.42
CA SER A 5 -0.47 -26.87 12.63
C SER A 5 0.71 -25.92 12.53
N ALA A 6 0.48 -24.65 12.88
CA ALA A 6 1.52 -23.63 13.03
C ALA A 6 1.24 -22.79 14.28
N GLU A 7 2.29 -22.28 14.93
CA GLU A 7 2.14 -21.42 16.10
C GLU A 7 3.19 -20.32 16.14
N ILE A 8 2.86 -19.20 16.78
CA ILE A 8 3.78 -18.10 16.98
C ILE A 8 3.50 -17.39 18.31
N GLN A 9 4.57 -16.96 18.99
CA GLN A 9 4.47 -16.10 20.16
C GLN A 9 4.62 -14.63 19.76
N VAL A 10 3.71 -13.78 20.24
CA VAL A 10 3.71 -12.33 19.98
C VAL A 10 3.73 -11.54 21.29
N ASN A 11 4.42 -10.40 21.27
CA ASN A 11 4.46 -9.43 22.37
C ASN A 11 3.30 -8.42 22.24
N ALA A 12 2.08 -8.94 22.28
CA ALA A 12 0.84 -8.16 22.21
C ALA A 12 -0.25 -8.78 23.10
N PRO A 13 -1.21 -7.99 23.62
CA PRO A 13 -2.35 -8.50 24.39
C PRO A 13 -3.22 -9.49 23.60
N GLY A 14 -3.81 -10.46 24.28
CA GLY A 14 -4.67 -11.49 23.68
C GLY A 14 -5.87 -10.90 22.94
N LYS A 15 -6.39 -9.75 23.40
CA LYS A 15 -7.45 -9.00 22.72
C LYS A 15 -7.09 -8.60 21.28
N LEU A 16 -5.84 -8.21 21.02
CA LEU A 16 -5.40 -7.82 19.68
C LEU A 16 -5.16 -9.05 18.81
N ALA A 17 -4.61 -10.12 19.39
CA ALA A 17 -4.48 -11.41 18.71
C ALA A 17 -5.84 -11.98 18.28
N TYR A 18 -6.84 -11.93 19.15
CA TYR A 18 -8.21 -12.36 18.84
C TYR A 18 -8.88 -11.43 17.81
N ARG A 19 -8.71 -10.11 17.95
CA ARG A 19 -9.19 -9.12 16.97
C ARG A 19 -8.64 -9.38 15.57
N ALA A 20 -7.39 -9.86 15.45
CA ALA A 20 -6.74 -10.14 14.18
C ALA A 20 -7.48 -11.17 13.30
N PHE A 21 -8.35 -12.00 13.90
CA PHE A 21 -9.15 -13.01 13.21
C PHE A 21 -10.65 -12.67 13.18
N THR A 22 -11.09 -11.60 13.85
CA THR A 22 -12.52 -11.30 14.05
C THR A 22 -12.93 -9.92 13.53
N ASN A 23 -11.99 -9.12 13.04
CA ASN A 23 -12.28 -7.82 12.45
C ASN A 23 -11.68 -7.70 11.04
N SER A 24 -12.46 -7.15 10.10
CA SER A 24 -12.08 -7.00 8.70
C SER A 24 -10.86 -6.11 8.50
N THR A 25 -10.75 -5.00 9.22
CA THR A 25 -9.57 -4.11 9.15
C THR A 25 -8.30 -4.84 9.56
N SER A 26 -8.32 -5.66 10.62
CA SER A 26 -7.12 -6.40 11.00
C SER A 26 -6.80 -7.57 10.07
N LEU A 27 -7.79 -8.28 9.54
CA LEU A 27 -7.54 -9.32 8.53
C LEU A 27 -6.84 -8.75 7.28
N ARG A 28 -7.14 -7.50 6.93
CA ARG A 28 -6.48 -6.76 5.83
C ARG A 28 -5.05 -6.34 6.16
N GLU A 29 -4.71 -6.20 7.44
CA GLU A 29 -3.38 -5.76 7.87
C GLU A 29 -2.33 -6.86 7.76
N TRP A 30 -2.71 -8.14 7.93
CA TRP A 30 -1.74 -9.23 7.98
C TRP A 30 -2.03 -10.39 7.02
N LEU A 31 -3.30 -10.71 6.75
CA LEU A 31 -3.65 -11.95 6.05
C LEU A 31 -3.92 -11.72 4.57
N CYS A 32 -4.89 -10.86 4.25
CA CYS A 32 -5.44 -10.67 2.89
C CYS A 32 -5.43 -9.19 2.46
N ASP A 33 -5.77 -8.89 1.21
CA ASP A 33 -5.84 -7.50 0.70
C ASP A 33 -7.22 -6.88 0.95
N VAL A 34 -8.28 -7.71 0.90
CA VAL A 34 -9.66 -7.32 1.16
C VAL A 34 -10.33 -8.35 2.07
N ALA A 35 -11.05 -7.87 3.08
CA ALA A 35 -11.85 -8.70 3.97
C ALA A 35 -13.21 -8.06 4.27
N THR A 36 -14.26 -8.88 4.38
CA THR A 36 -15.48 -8.54 5.10
C THR A 36 -15.87 -9.72 6.00
N VAL A 37 -16.21 -9.45 7.26
CA VAL A 37 -16.50 -10.50 8.24
C VAL A 37 -17.61 -10.10 9.21
N GLU A 38 -18.26 -11.09 9.80
CA GLU A 38 -19.24 -10.91 10.86
C GLU A 38 -18.96 -11.94 11.99
N PRO A 39 -18.26 -11.56 13.07
CA PRO A 39 -17.66 -12.51 14.02
C PRO A 39 -18.68 -13.04 15.04
N HIS A 40 -19.59 -13.91 14.58
CA HIS A 40 -20.50 -14.70 15.41
C HIS A 40 -20.74 -16.06 14.73
N PRO A 41 -21.24 -17.10 15.43
CA PRO A 41 -21.58 -18.37 14.80
C PRO A 41 -22.51 -18.17 13.59
N ASN A 42 -22.17 -18.81 12.46
CA ASN A 42 -22.77 -18.66 11.12
C ASN A 42 -22.59 -17.28 10.46
N GLY A 43 -21.85 -16.36 11.07
CA GLY A 43 -21.53 -15.06 10.50
C GLY A 43 -20.55 -15.21 9.35
N ARG A 44 -20.75 -14.43 8.28
CA ARG A 44 -20.04 -14.58 7.00
C ARG A 44 -18.57 -14.18 7.09
N MET A 45 -17.77 -14.71 6.17
CA MET A 45 -16.38 -14.34 5.95
C MET A 45 -16.10 -14.33 4.45
N TYR A 46 -15.51 -13.24 3.95
CA TYR A 46 -15.01 -13.14 2.58
C TYR A 46 -13.63 -12.51 2.60
N LEU A 47 -12.66 -13.20 1.98
CA LEU A 47 -11.26 -12.82 1.96
C LEU A 47 -10.76 -12.89 0.51
N TRP A 48 -9.97 -11.89 0.12
CA TRP A 48 -9.40 -11.82 -1.23
C TRP A 48 -7.95 -11.33 -1.17
N TRP A 49 -7.10 -11.96 -1.99
CA TRP A 49 -5.70 -11.62 -2.18
C TRP A 49 -5.48 -11.13 -3.60
N ARG A 50 -4.45 -10.32 -3.81
CA ARG A 50 -4.10 -9.78 -5.12
C ARG A 50 -4.04 -10.88 -6.19
N GLY A 51 -4.83 -10.71 -7.24
CA GLY A 51 -5.01 -11.69 -8.31
C GLY A 51 -6.38 -12.35 -8.21
N ASP A 52 -6.50 -13.58 -8.71
CA ASP A 52 -7.79 -14.27 -8.81
C ASP A 52 -8.07 -15.23 -7.64
N PHE A 53 -7.22 -15.24 -6.61
CA PHE A 53 -7.37 -16.13 -5.45
C PHE A 53 -8.23 -15.50 -4.36
N TYR A 54 -9.34 -16.14 -4.02
CA TYR A 54 -10.26 -15.70 -2.98
C TYR A 54 -10.80 -16.88 -2.17
N SER A 55 -11.26 -16.59 -0.95
CA SER A 55 -11.89 -17.55 -0.06
C SER A 55 -13.14 -16.96 0.59
N SER A 56 -14.12 -17.83 0.85
CA SER A 56 -15.37 -17.46 1.53
C SER A 56 -15.78 -18.52 2.53
N GLY A 57 -16.53 -18.13 3.54
CA GLY A 57 -16.80 -18.99 4.68
C GLY A 57 -17.72 -18.40 5.72
N HIS A 58 -17.71 -19.02 6.89
CA HIS A 58 -18.40 -18.52 8.08
C HIS A 58 -17.72 -18.99 9.37
N TYR A 59 -17.94 -18.26 10.45
CA TYR A 59 -17.47 -18.66 11.78
C TYR A 59 -18.34 -19.80 12.33
N LEU A 60 -17.68 -20.74 13.02
CA LEU A 60 -18.32 -21.89 13.66
C LEU A 60 -18.43 -21.68 15.18
N GLU A 61 -17.35 -21.24 15.81
CA GLU A 61 -17.25 -21.04 17.26
C GLU A 61 -16.35 -19.84 17.56
N LEU A 62 -16.73 -19.04 18.56
CA LEU A 62 -15.91 -17.97 19.08
C LEU A 62 -15.99 -17.99 20.61
N ASP A 63 -14.83 -18.05 21.27
CA ASP A 63 -14.67 -17.77 22.70
C ASP A 63 -13.74 -16.56 22.81
N GLU A 64 -14.27 -15.44 23.30
CA GLU A 64 -13.60 -14.15 23.26
C GLU A 64 -12.20 -14.22 23.89
N ASN A 65 -11.21 -13.75 23.15
CA ASN A 65 -9.79 -13.75 23.53
C ASN A 65 -9.14 -15.13 23.72
N LYS A 66 -9.80 -16.22 23.29
CA LYS A 66 -9.31 -17.59 23.50
C LYS A 66 -9.39 -18.48 22.26
N CYS A 67 -10.49 -18.43 21.52
CA CYS A 67 -10.71 -19.35 20.40
C CYS A 67 -11.49 -18.69 19.27
N VAL A 68 -11.05 -18.90 18.04
CA VAL A 68 -11.82 -18.60 16.82
C VAL A 68 -11.77 -19.83 15.93
N LYS A 69 -12.93 -20.44 15.67
CA LYS A 69 -13.07 -21.52 14.70
C LYS A 69 -13.90 -21.05 13.53
N PHE A 70 -13.39 -21.23 12.31
CA PHE A 70 -14.11 -20.90 11.09
C PHE A 70 -13.95 -21.98 10.03
N ARG A 71 -14.94 -22.01 9.13
CA ARG A 71 -14.95 -22.86 7.95
C ARG A 71 -14.83 -21.98 6.73
N TRP A 72 -13.93 -22.32 5.81
CA TRP A 72 -13.74 -21.57 4.59
C TRP A 72 -13.55 -22.47 3.38
N TYR A 73 -13.63 -21.85 2.21
CA TYR A 73 -13.55 -22.50 0.91
C TYR A 73 -13.00 -21.52 -0.11
N SER A 74 -11.82 -21.84 -0.64
CA SER A 74 -11.17 -21.04 -1.68
C SER A 74 -11.68 -21.42 -3.06
N ASN A 75 -11.53 -20.53 -4.03
CA ASN A 75 -11.96 -20.74 -5.42
C ASN A 75 -11.28 -21.92 -6.14
N ILE A 76 -10.20 -22.45 -5.57
CA ILE A 76 -9.45 -23.60 -6.07
C ILE A 76 -9.63 -24.87 -5.23
N ASP A 77 -10.33 -24.78 -4.09
CA ASP A 77 -10.49 -25.90 -3.19
C ASP A 77 -11.60 -26.84 -3.71
N PRO A 78 -11.49 -28.17 -3.51
CA PRO A 78 -12.55 -29.10 -3.90
C PRO A 78 -13.71 -29.15 -2.91
N VAL A 79 -13.45 -28.92 -1.62
CA VAL A 79 -14.43 -28.91 -0.52
C VAL A 79 -13.98 -27.94 0.59
N PRO A 80 -14.89 -27.46 1.45
CA PRO A 80 -14.53 -26.55 2.55
C PRO A 80 -13.68 -27.23 3.63
N THR A 81 -12.76 -26.48 4.23
CA THR A 81 -11.89 -26.90 5.34
C THR A 81 -12.11 -26.05 6.58
N GLU A 82 -11.61 -26.48 7.73
CA GLU A 82 -11.82 -25.82 9.01
C GLU A 82 -10.49 -25.37 9.62
N VAL A 83 -10.48 -24.16 10.18
CA VAL A 83 -9.32 -23.60 10.89
C VAL A 83 -9.75 -23.28 12.32
N THR A 84 -8.99 -23.77 13.28
CA THR A 84 -9.12 -23.42 14.69
C THR A 84 -7.93 -22.57 15.11
N VAL A 85 -8.20 -21.38 15.61
CA VAL A 85 -7.20 -20.47 16.17
C VAL A 85 -7.35 -20.47 17.68
N THR A 86 -6.29 -20.84 18.39
CA THR A 86 -6.21 -20.80 19.85
C THR A 86 -5.32 -19.64 20.28
N VAL A 87 -5.82 -18.82 21.20
CA VAL A 87 -5.15 -17.66 21.77
C VAL A 87 -4.89 -17.92 23.24
N THR A 88 -3.63 -17.94 23.64
CA THR A 88 -3.22 -18.16 25.04
C THR A 88 -2.34 -17.01 25.51
N GLU A 89 -2.90 -16.11 26.31
CA GLU A 89 -2.16 -15.00 26.91
C GLU A 89 -1.41 -15.45 28.17
N LYS A 90 -0.13 -15.09 28.27
CA LYS A 90 0.71 -15.28 29.45
C LYS A 90 1.69 -14.12 29.59
N GLU A 91 1.65 -13.45 30.75
CA GLU A 91 2.65 -12.45 31.18
C GLU A 91 2.90 -11.33 30.14
N GLY A 92 1.84 -10.84 29.49
CA GLY A 92 1.93 -9.77 28.48
C GLY A 92 2.38 -10.22 27.09
N SER A 93 2.57 -11.52 26.89
CA SER A 93 2.75 -12.15 25.58
C SER A 93 1.58 -13.07 25.26
N THR A 94 1.35 -13.34 23.98
CA THR A 94 0.27 -14.20 23.52
C THR A 94 0.82 -15.28 22.59
N LEU A 95 0.53 -16.54 22.88
CA LEU A 95 0.73 -17.64 21.94
C LEU A 95 -0.51 -17.76 21.04
N ILE A 96 -0.30 -17.71 19.73
CA ILE A 96 -1.32 -17.92 18.72
C ILE A 96 -1.00 -19.25 18.04
N ARG A 97 -1.93 -20.20 18.10
CA ARG A 97 -1.82 -21.49 17.44
C ARG A 97 -2.93 -21.64 16.42
N MET A 98 -2.58 -22.06 15.21
CA MET A 98 -3.50 -22.36 14.12
C MET A 98 -3.46 -23.85 13.82
N ASP A 99 -4.62 -24.51 13.86
CA ASP A 99 -4.81 -25.89 13.43
C ASP A 99 -5.78 -25.90 12.25
N HIS A 100 -5.30 -26.25 11.05
CA HIS A 100 -6.08 -26.32 9.82
C HIS A 100 -6.39 -27.77 9.48
N GLU A 101 -7.64 -28.18 9.66
CA GLU A 101 -8.14 -29.52 9.40
C GLU A 101 -8.54 -29.66 7.92
N ILE A 102 -7.89 -30.61 7.23
CA ILE A 102 -8.12 -30.88 5.81
C ILE A 102 -8.46 -32.36 5.56
N PRO A 103 -9.22 -32.68 4.49
CA PRO A 103 -9.45 -34.07 4.08
C PRO A 103 -8.16 -34.80 3.71
N ASP A 104 -8.15 -36.13 3.86
CA ASP A 104 -6.99 -36.99 3.55
C ASP A 104 -7.10 -37.74 2.22
N ASP A 105 -8.07 -37.38 1.39
CA ASP A 105 -8.21 -37.99 0.08
C ASP A 105 -7.14 -37.46 -0.89
N SER A 106 -7.01 -38.15 -2.03
CA SER A 106 -5.96 -37.86 -3.01
C SER A 106 -5.98 -36.43 -3.57
N ALA A 107 -7.13 -35.71 -3.52
CA ALA A 107 -7.21 -34.32 -3.96
C ALA A 107 -6.42 -33.36 -3.05
N TRP A 108 -6.10 -33.79 -1.83
CA TRP A 108 -5.41 -33.00 -0.80
C TRP A 108 -3.97 -33.46 -0.54
N ALA A 109 -3.45 -34.38 -1.35
CA ALA A 109 -2.10 -34.92 -1.17
C ALA A 109 -1.04 -33.79 -1.12
N GLY A 110 -0.28 -33.72 -0.03
CA GLY A 110 0.77 -32.71 0.19
C GLY A 110 0.27 -31.32 0.59
N LYS A 111 -1.05 -31.08 0.60
CA LYS A 111 -1.62 -29.76 0.95
C LYS A 111 -1.43 -29.39 2.42
N ALA A 112 -1.46 -30.36 3.34
CA ALA A 112 -1.20 -30.09 4.76
C ALA A 112 0.16 -29.40 4.99
N GLU A 113 1.20 -29.89 4.31
CA GLU A 113 2.53 -29.32 4.41
C GLU A 113 2.65 -27.95 3.73
N SER A 114 1.91 -27.72 2.63
CA SER A 114 1.80 -26.39 1.99
C SER A 114 1.17 -25.39 2.94
N PHE A 115 -0.01 -25.72 3.50
CA PHE A 115 -0.72 -24.87 4.44
C PHE A 115 0.09 -24.60 5.71
N ARG A 116 0.85 -25.59 6.20
CA ARG A 116 1.72 -25.39 7.35
C ARG A 116 2.74 -24.27 7.08
N LYS A 117 3.43 -24.32 5.94
CA LYS A 117 4.42 -23.29 5.56
C LYS A 117 3.78 -21.94 5.31
N GLU A 118 2.64 -21.92 4.63
CA GLU A 118 1.88 -20.69 4.36
C GLU A 118 1.41 -20.04 5.67
N TRP A 119 0.97 -20.84 6.64
CA TRP A 119 0.62 -20.35 7.97
C TRP A 119 1.82 -19.85 8.76
N GLU A 120 2.96 -20.52 8.70
CA GLU A 120 4.21 -20.02 9.30
C GLU A 120 4.57 -18.64 8.74
N ASP A 121 4.59 -18.48 7.42
CA ASP A 121 4.87 -17.19 6.77
C ASP A 121 3.83 -16.10 7.14
N SER A 122 2.54 -16.46 7.20
CA SER A 122 1.47 -15.52 7.52
C SER A 122 1.49 -15.11 9.00
N LEU A 123 1.82 -16.04 9.90
CA LEU A 123 1.94 -15.77 11.34
C LEU A 123 3.15 -14.89 11.64
N GLU A 124 4.26 -15.03 10.90
CA GLU A 124 5.39 -14.08 10.97
C GLU A 124 4.95 -12.66 10.57
N ASN A 125 4.09 -12.52 9.55
CA ASN A 125 3.52 -11.22 9.22
C ASN A 125 2.60 -10.69 10.33
N LEU A 126 1.72 -11.54 10.88
CA LEU A 126 0.86 -11.17 12.02
C LEU A 126 1.68 -10.68 13.21
N LYS A 127 2.77 -11.38 13.56
CA LYS A 127 3.70 -10.96 14.61
C LYS A 127 4.25 -9.57 14.33
N SER A 128 4.73 -9.31 13.11
CA SER A 128 5.23 -7.99 12.72
C SER A 128 4.17 -6.90 12.86
N VAL A 129 2.94 -7.13 12.40
CA VAL A 129 1.83 -6.18 12.52
C VAL A 129 1.49 -5.91 14.00
N LEU A 130 1.38 -6.94 14.83
CA LEU A 130 1.04 -6.80 16.24
C LEU A 130 2.16 -6.15 17.08
N GLU A 131 3.42 -6.39 16.74
CA GLU A 131 4.57 -5.89 17.51
C GLU A 131 5.11 -4.55 17.02
N THR A 132 5.00 -4.26 15.73
CA THR A 132 5.64 -3.09 15.08
C THR A 132 4.68 -2.27 14.22
N GLY A 133 3.50 -2.79 13.88
CA GLY A 133 2.57 -2.18 12.94
C GLY A 133 2.92 -2.39 11.47
N LEU A 134 4.09 -2.96 11.16
CA LEU A 134 4.52 -3.16 9.78
C LEU A 134 3.89 -4.42 9.17
N ASP A 135 3.20 -4.23 8.05
CA ASP A 135 2.83 -5.30 7.14
C ASP A 135 4.02 -5.69 6.26
N LEU A 136 4.60 -6.87 6.52
CA LEU A 136 5.74 -7.42 5.78
C LEU A 136 5.42 -7.70 4.31
N ARG A 137 4.15 -7.90 3.94
CA ARG A 137 3.74 -8.08 2.54
C ARG A 137 4.00 -6.79 1.73
N ILE A 138 3.93 -5.64 2.40
CA ILE A 138 4.23 -4.32 1.83
C ILE A 138 5.71 -3.98 2.04
N ALA A 139 6.22 -4.10 3.27
CA ALA A 139 7.57 -3.66 3.63
C ALA A 139 8.67 -4.46 2.91
N ASN A 140 8.46 -5.77 2.71
CA ASN A 140 9.42 -6.63 2.01
C ASN A 140 9.15 -6.71 0.50
N ARG A 141 8.24 -5.91 -0.05
CA ARG A 141 8.02 -5.87 -1.51
C ARG A 141 9.34 -5.46 -2.19
N PRO A 142 9.80 -6.21 -3.21
CA PRO A 142 11.07 -5.91 -3.87
C PRO A 142 10.96 -4.61 -4.68
N MET A 143 11.97 -3.75 -4.51
CA MET A 143 12.11 -2.49 -5.24
C MET A 143 13.44 -2.47 -5.99
N LEU A 144 13.38 -2.28 -7.31
CA LEU A 144 14.58 -2.14 -8.15
C LEU A 144 15.18 -0.74 -8.01
N GLY A 145 14.32 0.28 -7.99
CA GLY A 145 14.72 1.70 -8.06
C GLY A 145 15.13 2.11 -9.47
N ILE A 146 14.25 1.89 -10.45
CA ILE A 146 14.48 2.22 -11.86
C ILE A 146 13.34 3.09 -12.40
N PHE A 147 13.65 3.90 -13.41
CA PHE A 147 12.67 4.51 -14.29
C PHE A 147 12.70 3.74 -15.63
N PRO A 148 11.71 2.85 -15.88
CA PRO A 148 11.64 2.12 -17.14
C PRO A 148 11.34 3.10 -18.27
N GLY A 149 12.03 2.94 -19.39
CA GLY A 149 11.79 3.67 -20.61
C GLY A 149 11.52 2.73 -21.78
N ASP A 150 10.90 3.27 -22.83
CA ASP A 150 10.68 2.52 -24.06
C ASP A 150 12.01 2.03 -24.64
N PHE A 151 11.98 0.85 -25.27
CA PHE A 151 13.11 0.28 -26.02
C PHE A 151 12.67 -0.15 -27.43
N THR A 152 13.01 0.66 -28.42
CA THR A 152 12.69 0.47 -29.85
C THR A 152 13.94 0.13 -30.66
N GLU A 153 13.75 -0.28 -31.92
CA GLU A 153 14.89 -0.52 -32.83
C GLU A 153 15.73 0.74 -33.07
N GLU A 154 15.09 1.91 -33.15
CA GLU A 154 15.76 3.20 -33.30
C GLU A 154 16.64 3.52 -32.09
N GLN A 155 16.13 3.27 -30.89
CA GLN A 155 16.91 3.41 -29.66
C GLN A 155 18.04 2.39 -29.61
N ALA A 156 17.83 1.14 -30.04
CA ALA A 156 18.90 0.15 -30.10
C ALA A 156 20.07 0.60 -30.98
N VAL A 157 19.76 1.14 -32.17
CA VAL A 157 20.77 1.72 -33.09
C VAL A 157 21.45 2.94 -32.47
N THR A 158 20.68 3.85 -31.88
CA THR A 158 21.20 5.10 -31.28
C THR A 158 22.14 4.82 -30.10
N LEU A 159 21.79 3.84 -29.27
CA LEU A 159 22.58 3.43 -28.12
C LEU A 159 23.76 2.53 -28.50
N GLY A 160 23.79 1.98 -29.72
CA GLY A 160 24.83 1.06 -30.18
C GLY A 160 24.81 -0.29 -29.47
N VAL A 161 23.63 -0.74 -29.01
CA VAL A 161 23.46 -2.03 -28.34
C VAL A 161 23.19 -3.13 -29.37
N PRO A 162 23.76 -4.36 -29.22
CA PRO A 162 23.63 -5.43 -30.20
C PRO A 162 22.34 -6.26 -30.05
N VAL A 163 21.33 -5.71 -29.37
CA VAL A 163 20.06 -6.40 -29.05
C VAL A 163 18.85 -5.58 -29.51
N ARG A 164 17.74 -6.28 -29.74
CA ARG A 164 16.44 -5.68 -30.11
C ARG A 164 15.35 -5.90 -29.06
N GLU A 165 15.66 -6.68 -28.03
CA GLU A 165 14.78 -6.95 -26.88
C GLU A 165 15.48 -6.52 -25.59
N GLY A 166 14.72 -5.96 -24.66
CA GLY A 166 15.18 -5.57 -23.33
C GLY A 166 14.33 -4.46 -22.72
N LEU A 167 14.79 -3.95 -21.58
CA LEU A 167 14.22 -2.78 -20.91
C LEU A 167 15.27 -1.69 -20.81
N ARG A 168 15.06 -0.57 -21.53
CA ARG A 168 15.90 0.62 -21.39
C ARG A 168 15.56 1.36 -20.11
N LEU A 169 16.57 1.93 -19.46
CA LEU A 169 16.38 2.78 -18.29
C LEU A 169 16.38 4.27 -18.70
N ASP A 170 15.31 5.01 -18.36
CA ASP A 170 15.34 6.48 -18.35
C ASP A 170 16.19 7.02 -17.19
N GLY A 171 16.32 6.23 -16.13
CA GLY A 171 17.19 6.52 -15.01
C GLY A 171 17.07 5.50 -13.89
N VAL A 172 17.75 5.81 -12.79
CA VAL A 172 17.70 5.04 -11.55
C VAL A 172 17.30 5.96 -10.40
N LEU A 173 16.69 5.37 -9.38
CA LEU A 173 16.32 6.07 -8.17
C LEU A 173 17.50 6.09 -7.19
N ASP A 174 17.79 7.27 -6.65
CA ASP A 174 18.91 7.46 -5.73
C ASP A 174 18.80 6.58 -4.48
N GLY A 175 19.95 6.08 -4.05
CA GLY A 175 20.10 5.23 -2.87
C GLY A 175 19.48 3.83 -3.01
N MET A 176 18.93 3.44 -4.17
CA MET A 176 18.27 2.14 -4.38
C MET A 176 19.16 1.09 -5.03
N GLY A 177 18.68 -0.16 -5.09
CA GLY A 177 19.41 -1.33 -5.58
C GLY A 177 20.07 -1.11 -6.94
N ALA A 178 19.33 -0.56 -7.91
CA ALA A 178 19.84 -0.29 -9.25
C ALA A 178 21.03 0.69 -9.25
N GLN A 179 20.92 1.82 -8.54
CA GLN A 179 22.04 2.75 -8.43
C GLN A 179 23.23 2.12 -7.69
N ARG A 180 22.98 1.41 -6.59
CA ARG A 180 24.05 0.77 -5.77
C ARG A 180 24.82 -0.29 -6.55
N CYS A 181 24.20 -0.99 -7.50
CA CYS A 181 24.87 -1.95 -8.37
C CYS A 181 25.47 -1.34 -9.65
N GLY A 182 25.35 -0.01 -9.82
CA GLY A 182 25.97 0.73 -10.91
C GLY A 182 25.18 0.81 -12.21
N LEU A 183 23.87 0.50 -12.18
CA LEU A 183 22.98 0.78 -13.31
C LEU A 183 22.82 2.29 -13.48
N GLN A 184 22.66 2.73 -14.73
CA GLN A 184 22.52 4.13 -15.09
C GLN A 184 21.51 4.33 -16.23
N THR A 185 21.20 5.60 -16.53
CA THR A 185 20.39 5.97 -17.69
C THR A 185 20.98 5.38 -18.97
N ASN A 186 20.10 4.88 -19.85
CA ASN A 186 20.38 4.22 -21.13
C ASN A 186 21.02 2.84 -21.07
N ASP A 187 21.21 2.25 -19.87
CA ASP A 187 21.44 0.82 -19.81
C ASP A 187 20.21 0.06 -20.33
N VAL A 188 20.43 -1.07 -21.01
CA VAL A 188 19.37 -1.94 -21.53
C VAL A 188 19.45 -3.29 -20.83
N ILE A 189 18.54 -3.55 -19.89
CA ILE A 189 18.45 -4.81 -19.15
C ILE A 189 17.88 -5.89 -20.08
N VAL A 190 18.58 -7.02 -20.18
CA VAL A 190 18.20 -8.15 -21.03
C VAL A 190 17.93 -9.44 -20.26
N GLU A 191 18.40 -9.54 -19.02
CA GLU A 191 18.11 -10.67 -18.14
C GLU A 191 18.08 -10.19 -16.68
N MET A 192 17.18 -10.77 -15.89
CA MET A 192 17.08 -10.52 -14.46
C MET A 192 16.68 -11.81 -13.74
N ALA A 193 17.41 -12.15 -12.67
CA ALA A 193 17.17 -13.36 -11.88
C ALA A 193 17.06 -14.65 -12.73
N GLY A 194 17.86 -14.76 -13.81
CA GLY A 194 17.85 -15.90 -14.73
C GLY A 194 16.70 -15.92 -15.73
N HIS A 195 15.89 -14.84 -15.79
CA HIS A 195 14.77 -14.71 -16.72
C HIS A 195 15.03 -13.63 -17.77
N PRO A 196 14.73 -13.89 -19.06
CA PRO A 196 14.92 -12.90 -20.11
C PRO A 196 13.95 -11.72 -19.95
N ILE A 197 14.46 -10.51 -20.17
CA ILE A 197 13.68 -9.28 -20.19
C ILE A 197 13.42 -8.88 -21.64
N ARG A 198 12.16 -8.59 -21.95
CA ARG A 198 11.66 -8.28 -23.30
C ARG A 198 11.04 -6.90 -23.33
N ASN A 199 10.68 -6.43 -24.53
CA ASN A 199 9.98 -5.17 -24.76
C ASN A 199 8.48 -5.30 -24.40
N ASP A 200 8.19 -5.75 -23.19
CA ASP A 200 6.83 -5.98 -22.71
C ASP A 200 6.69 -5.58 -21.24
N ALA A 201 5.44 -5.45 -20.81
CA ALA A 201 5.11 -5.07 -19.43
C ALA A 201 5.18 -6.23 -18.42
N TYR A 202 5.47 -7.46 -18.86
CA TYR A 202 5.26 -8.68 -18.06
C TYR A 202 6.56 -9.35 -17.63
N SER A 203 7.59 -9.32 -18.48
CA SER A 203 8.87 -9.99 -18.28
C SER A 203 9.55 -9.54 -16.99
N LEU A 204 9.60 -8.22 -16.73
CA LEU A 204 10.18 -7.68 -15.50
C LEU A 204 9.42 -8.11 -14.22
N PRO A 205 8.09 -7.90 -14.09
CA PRO A 205 7.34 -8.41 -12.94
C PRO A 205 7.49 -9.91 -12.72
N ASN A 206 7.49 -10.71 -13.79
CA ASN A 206 7.65 -12.16 -13.72
C ASN A 206 9.05 -12.56 -13.25
N ALA A 207 10.10 -11.85 -13.71
CA ALA A 207 11.48 -12.14 -13.34
C ALA A 207 11.75 -12.01 -11.84
N ILE A 208 11.05 -11.09 -11.16
CA ILE A 208 11.18 -10.86 -9.71
C ILE A 208 10.02 -11.44 -8.90
N ALA A 209 9.16 -12.26 -9.52
CA ALA A 209 8.06 -12.90 -8.82
C ALA A 209 8.59 -13.79 -7.68
N GLY A 210 7.98 -13.68 -6.50
CA GLY A 210 8.40 -14.41 -5.29
C GLY A 210 9.68 -13.90 -4.62
N LYS A 211 10.34 -12.85 -5.15
CA LYS A 211 11.49 -12.20 -4.50
C LYS A 211 11.04 -11.23 -3.42
N LYS A 212 11.91 -11.00 -2.43
CA LYS A 212 11.72 -10.05 -1.33
C LYS A 212 12.82 -8.98 -1.36
N GLY A 213 12.54 -7.81 -0.80
CA GLY A 213 13.58 -6.81 -0.56
C GLY A 213 14.66 -7.37 0.37
N GLY A 214 15.92 -7.22 -0.01
CA GLY A 214 17.10 -7.86 0.57
C GLY A 214 17.61 -9.06 -0.22
N ASP A 215 16.81 -9.66 -1.10
CA ASP A 215 17.29 -10.72 -1.99
C ASP A 215 18.33 -10.19 -2.96
N LYS A 216 19.34 -11.02 -3.25
CA LYS A 216 20.36 -10.75 -4.25
C LYS A 216 20.01 -11.46 -5.55
N ILE A 217 19.93 -10.71 -6.63
CA ILE A 217 19.62 -11.23 -7.97
C ILE A 217 20.68 -10.82 -8.97
N GLU A 218 20.89 -11.67 -9.97
CA GLU A 218 21.72 -11.36 -11.13
C GLU A 218 20.96 -10.44 -12.08
N VAL A 219 21.66 -9.45 -12.62
CA VAL A 219 21.14 -8.53 -13.65
C VAL A 219 22.16 -8.46 -14.78
N VAL A 220 21.69 -8.76 -15.98
CA VAL A 220 22.48 -8.70 -17.20
C VAL A 220 21.95 -7.58 -18.08
N TYR A 221 22.82 -6.67 -18.48
CA TYR A 221 22.45 -5.50 -19.27
C TYR A 221 23.51 -5.14 -20.30
N TYR A 222 23.14 -4.29 -21.25
CA TYR A 222 24.05 -3.66 -22.19
C TYR A 222 24.25 -2.19 -21.88
N ARG A 223 25.51 -1.75 -22.02
CA ARG A 223 25.91 -0.34 -22.02
C ARG A 223 26.69 -0.08 -23.29
N GLY A 224 26.00 0.44 -24.31
CA GLY A 224 26.50 0.38 -25.68
C GLY A 224 26.72 -1.07 -26.12
N ALA A 225 27.87 -1.35 -26.73
CA ALA A 225 28.18 -2.71 -27.21
C ALA A 225 28.59 -3.70 -26.10
N GLU A 226 28.88 -3.21 -24.88
CA GLU A 226 29.38 -4.03 -23.79
C GLU A 226 28.23 -4.73 -23.05
N LYS A 227 28.36 -6.05 -22.87
CA LYS A 227 27.46 -6.86 -22.04
C LYS A 227 28.03 -6.95 -20.63
N ILE A 228 27.28 -6.45 -19.65
CA ILE A 228 27.71 -6.37 -18.25
C ILE A 228 26.78 -7.25 -17.40
N ASN A 229 27.38 -7.89 -16.39
CA ASN A 229 26.67 -8.71 -15.42
C ASN A 229 26.99 -8.23 -14.01
N VAL A 230 25.96 -7.97 -13.21
CA VAL A 230 26.08 -7.51 -11.82
C VAL A 230 25.14 -8.26 -10.89
N ILE A 231 25.50 -8.33 -9.61
CA ILE A 231 24.59 -8.75 -8.55
C ILE A 231 23.95 -7.51 -7.94
N MET A 232 22.63 -7.44 -7.99
CA MET A 232 21.83 -6.39 -7.38
C MET A 232 21.14 -6.92 -6.12
N GLU A 233 21.31 -6.21 -5.01
CA GLU A 233 20.48 -6.39 -3.82
C GLU A 233 19.20 -5.57 -3.96
N LEU A 234 18.05 -6.25 -4.01
CA LEU A 234 16.72 -5.63 -4.13
C LEU A 234 16.47 -4.74 -2.92
N SER A 235 16.11 -3.48 -3.15
CA SER A 235 15.71 -2.60 -2.05
C SER A 235 14.38 -3.06 -1.46
N LYS A 236 14.18 -2.78 -0.18
CA LYS A 236 12.85 -2.82 0.46
C LYS A 236 12.07 -1.56 0.09
N ARG A 237 10.74 -1.62 0.24
CA ARG A 237 9.91 -0.41 0.16
C ARG A 237 10.31 0.53 1.30
N PRO A 238 10.62 1.82 1.02
CA PRO A 238 10.77 2.81 2.07
C PRO A 238 9.45 2.92 2.83
N MET A 239 9.52 2.70 4.15
CA MET A 239 8.38 2.75 5.04
C MET A 239 8.56 3.95 5.98
N PRO A 240 7.54 4.80 6.20
CA PRO A 240 7.65 5.90 7.14
C PRO A 240 7.82 5.37 8.58
N GLU A 241 8.62 6.07 9.37
CA GLU A 241 8.76 5.81 10.81
C GLU A 241 7.61 6.47 11.57
N VAL A 242 6.58 5.69 11.87
CA VAL A 242 5.41 6.15 12.63
C VAL A 242 5.73 6.10 14.13
N PRO A 243 5.72 7.23 14.86
CA PRO A 243 5.84 7.20 16.31
C PRO A 243 4.53 6.73 16.92
N PHE A 244 4.56 5.69 17.76
CA PHE A 244 3.41 5.18 18.53
C PHE A 244 3.05 6.08 19.72
N ASN A 245 2.95 7.38 19.44
CA ASN A 245 2.54 8.43 20.34
C ASN A 245 1.79 9.48 19.50
N ARG A 246 0.50 9.69 19.80
CA ARG A 246 -0.36 10.56 18.99
C ARG A 246 0.11 12.03 18.95
N ILE A 247 0.76 12.52 20.00
CA ILE A 247 1.26 13.90 20.06
C ILE A 247 2.47 14.04 19.15
N GLU A 248 3.44 13.12 19.26
CA GLU A 248 4.62 13.11 18.38
C GLU A 248 4.22 12.92 16.90
N LEU A 249 3.25 12.05 16.63
CA LEU A 249 2.72 11.86 15.27
C LEU A 249 2.09 13.16 14.74
N ALA A 250 1.26 13.84 15.55
CA ALA A 250 0.62 15.10 15.17
C ALA A 250 1.66 16.19 14.87
N ASP A 251 2.71 16.29 15.68
CA ASP A 251 3.77 17.29 15.49
C ASP A 251 4.59 17.01 14.22
N LYS A 252 4.97 15.75 13.97
CA LYS A 252 5.65 15.38 12.72
C LYS A 252 4.77 15.64 11.49
N ALA A 253 3.48 15.29 11.56
CA ALA A 253 2.55 15.53 10.47
C ALA A 253 2.39 17.04 10.21
N ARG A 254 2.22 17.86 11.25
CA ARG A 254 2.11 19.33 11.12
C ARG A 254 3.30 19.95 10.37
N GLU A 255 4.53 19.54 10.67
CA GLU A 255 5.70 20.09 9.98
C GLU A 255 5.71 19.73 8.48
N LEU A 256 5.34 18.50 8.13
CA LEU A 256 5.24 18.07 6.72
C LEU A 256 4.13 18.81 5.98
N TYR A 257 2.93 18.91 6.58
CA TYR A 257 1.79 19.61 5.98
C TYR A 257 2.05 21.11 5.86
N LYS A 258 2.73 21.73 6.83
CA LYS A 258 3.13 23.14 6.78
C LYS A 258 4.03 23.41 5.56
N ALA A 259 5.01 22.55 5.32
CA ALA A 259 5.89 22.66 4.15
C ALA A 259 5.10 22.50 2.84
N GLY A 260 4.26 21.47 2.74
CA GLY A 260 3.46 21.22 1.54
C GLY A 260 2.42 22.33 1.27
N MET A 261 1.76 22.85 2.32
CA MET A 261 0.83 23.97 2.18
C MET A 261 1.53 25.25 1.73
N ALA A 262 2.73 25.54 2.23
CA ALA A 262 3.51 26.69 1.77
C ALA A 262 3.88 26.57 0.27
N GLU A 263 4.16 25.36 -0.22
CA GLU A 263 4.38 25.14 -1.65
C GLU A 263 3.12 25.38 -2.49
N VAL A 264 1.96 24.92 -2.00
CA VAL A 264 0.66 25.22 -2.65
C VAL A 264 0.40 26.72 -2.68
N ASP A 265 0.62 27.44 -1.57
CA ASP A 265 0.45 28.89 -1.50
C ASP A 265 1.32 29.62 -2.52
N SER A 266 2.58 29.20 -2.66
CA SER A 266 3.54 29.81 -3.59
C SER A 266 3.08 29.73 -5.06
N CYS A 267 2.22 28.77 -5.40
CA CYS A 267 1.67 28.64 -6.75
C CYS A 267 0.74 29.81 -7.11
N PHE A 268 0.16 30.50 -6.12
CA PHE A 268 -0.82 31.57 -6.32
C PHE A 268 -0.28 32.98 -6.03
N GLU A 269 1.02 33.12 -5.77
CA GLU A 269 1.66 34.43 -5.56
C GLU A 269 1.54 35.29 -6.84
N GLY A 270 0.90 36.45 -6.71
CA GLY A 270 0.68 37.36 -7.85
C GLY A 270 -0.39 36.91 -8.84
N VAL A 271 -1.16 35.86 -8.53
CA VAL A 271 -2.20 35.30 -9.40
C VAL A 271 -3.56 35.88 -9.04
N THR A 272 -4.34 36.27 -10.06
CA THR A 272 -5.72 36.73 -9.87
C THR A 272 -6.71 35.56 -9.84
N ASP A 273 -7.86 35.74 -9.18
CA ASP A 273 -8.93 34.73 -9.18
C ASP A 273 -9.35 34.31 -10.59
N ALA A 274 -9.41 35.26 -11.53
CA ALA A 274 -9.75 34.99 -12.93
C ALA A 274 -8.73 34.07 -13.62
N GLN A 275 -7.42 34.30 -13.40
CA GLN A 275 -6.37 33.42 -13.92
C GLN A 275 -6.47 32.03 -13.31
N ALA A 276 -6.65 31.93 -11.99
CA ALA A 276 -6.75 30.65 -11.29
C ALA A 276 -7.99 29.83 -11.67
N MET A 277 -9.07 30.50 -12.12
CA MET A 277 -10.30 29.86 -12.63
C MET A 277 -10.22 29.45 -14.10
N THR A 278 -9.28 29.98 -14.86
CA THR A 278 -9.18 29.72 -16.29
C THR A 278 -8.62 28.33 -16.52
N ARG A 279 -9.30 27.55 -17.36
CA ARG A 279 -8.80 26.25 -17.80
C ARG A 279 -7.83 26.43 -18.95
N PRO A 280 -6.69 25.72 -18.98
CA PRO A 280 -5.78 25.69 -20.13
C PRO A 280 -6.45 25.08 -21.37
N ASP A 281 -7.21 24.00 -21.19
CA ASP A 281 -8.02 23.32 -22.20
C ASP A 281 -9.37 22.89 -21.58
N PRO A 282 -10.47 22.79 -22.35
CA PRO A 282 -11.75 22.32 -21.83
C PRO A 282 -11.72 20.96 -21.09
N GLN A 283 -10.77 20.08 -21.43
CA GLN A 283 -10.57 18.76 -20.80
C GLN A 283 -9.59 18.77 -19.63
N GLU A 284 -8.89 19.87 -19.40
CA GLU A 284 -7.95 20.03 -18.29
C GLU A 284 -8.57 20.84 -17.15
N TRP A 285 -8.03 20.69 -15.94
CA TRP A 285 -8.47 21.46 -14.78
C TRP A 285 -7.81 22.83 -14.72
N SER A 286 -8.57 23.82 -14.24
CA SER A 286 -7.97 25.07 -13.76
C SER A 286 -7.21 24.84 -12.44
N ALA A 287 -6.41 25.83 -12.04
CA ALA A 287 -5.70 25.74 -10.76
C ALA A 287 -6.64 25.63 -9.55
N LEU A 288 -7.79 26.33 -9.55
CA LEU A 288 -8.79 26.15 -8.48
C LEU A 288 -9.46 24.78 -8.53
N GLU A 289 -9.67 24.19 -9.70
CA GLU A 289 -10.20 22.82 -9.80
C GLU A 289 -9.20 21.78 -9.27
N ILE A 290 -7.89 22.03 -9.42
CA ILE A 290 -6.85 21.22 -8.78
C ILE A 290 -6.89 21.38 -7.25
N VAL A 291 -7.05 22.60 -6.73
CA VAL A 291 -7.24 22.79 -5.27
C VAL A 291 -8.51 22.10 -4.76
N ALA A 292 -9.59 22.08 -5.56
CA ALA A 292 -10.81 21.34 -5.21
C ALA A 292 -10.54 19.84 -5.10
N HIS A 293 -9.75 19.27 -6.01
CA HIS A 293 -9.30 17.88 -5.92
C HIS A 293 -8.50 17.61 -4.63
N LEU A 294 -7.60 18.52 -4.24
CA LEU A 294 -6.86 18.41 -2.98
C LEU A 294 -7.79 18.42 -1.76
N ILE A 295 -8.78 19.32 -1.73
CA ILE A 295 -9.81 19.38 -0.67
C ILE A 295 -10.59 18.05 -0.60
N HIS A 296 -10.95 17.45 -1.74
CA HIS A 296 -11.65 16.17 -1.77
C HIS A 296 -10.79 15.03 -1.24
N GLY A 297 -9.49 15.03 -1.56
CA GLY A 297 -8.54 14.06 -1.02
C GLY A 297 -8.44 14.13 0.49
N GLU A 298 -8.37 15.34 1.07
CA GLU A 298 -8.36 15.50 2.54
C GLU A 298 -9.66 15.00 3.19
N ARG A 299 -10.82 15.31 2.62
CA ARG A 299 -12.11 14.80 3.12
C ARG A 299 -12.23 13.28 3.00
N PHE A 300 -11.71 12.71 1.92
CA PHE A 300 -11.62 11.26 1.76
C PHE A 300 -10.72 10.65 2.84
N ASN A 301 -9.55 11.24 3.08
CA ASN A 301 -8.63 10.82 4.13
C ASN A 301 -9.31 10.87 5.51
N GLN A 302 -10.04 11.93 5.85
CA GLN A 302 -10.78 11.99 7.12
C GLN A 302 -11.76 10.83 7.29
N THR A 303 -12.52 10.52 6.23
CA THR A 303 -13.48 9.39 6.24
C THR A 303 -12.76 8.06 6.41
N TYR A 304 -11.71 7.83 5.63
CA TYR A 304 -10.92 6.61 5.68
C TYR A 304 -10.20 6.43 7.03
N LEU A 305 -9.55 7.47 7.54
CA LEU A 305 -8.84 7.45 8.81
C LEU A 305 -9.80 7.17 9.97
N THR A 306 -11.00 7.76 9.95
CA THR A 306 -12.05 7.44 10.93
C THR A 306 -12.45 5.97 10.85
N SER A 307 -12.57 5.41 9.64
CA SER A 307 -12.90 4.00 9.45
C SER A 307 -11.80 3.02 9.89
N LEU A 308 -10.54 3.48 9.98
CA LEU A 308 -9.48 2.70 10.62
C LEU A 308 -9.62 2.67 12.13
N VAL A 309 -10.03 3.80 12.73
CA VAL A 309 -10.21 3.94 14.17
C VAL A 309 -11.39 3.10 14.67
N ASP A 310 -12.52 3.12 13.96
CA ASP A 310 -13.68 2.30 14.31
C ASP A 310 -13.54 0.82 13.89
N GLY A 311 -12.66 0.51 12.93
CA GLY A 311 -12.42 -0.82 12.41
C GLY A 311 -13.44 -1.30 11.36
N TYR A 312 -14.15 -0.38 10.70
CA TYR A 312 -15.18 -0.62 9.68
C TYR A 312 -14.83 0.08 8.36
N GLU A 313 -13.66 -0.26 7.81
CA GLU A 313 -13.20 0.28 6.53
C GLU A 313 -14.21 0.08 5.39
N LEU A 314 -14.36 1.14 4.57
CA LEU A 314 -15.07 1.06 3.30
C LEU A 314 -14.37 0.09 2.34
N VAL A 315 -15.18 -0.67 1.59
CA VAL A 315 -14.71 -1.57 0.52
C VAL A 315 -15.24 -1.05 -0.80
N ASN A 316 -14.33 -0.73 -1.71
CA ASN A 316 -14.62 -0.19 -3.04
C ASN A 316 -13.83 -0.99 -4.09
N ASP A 317 -14.37 -1.10 -5.30
CA ASP A 317 -13.70 -1.78 -6.43
C ASP A 317 -12.48 -1.01 -6.97
N GLY A 318 -12.23 0.20 -6.47
CA GLY A 318 -11.09 1.04 -6.79
C GLY A 318 -11.17 2.41 -6.15
N PHE A 319 -10.27 3.32 -6.55
CA PHE A 319 -10.25 4.71 -6.06
C PHE A 319 -11.30 5.61 -6.73
N GLY A 320 -12.03 5.09 -7.72
CA GLY A 320 -12.97 5.88 -8.52
C GLY A 320 -12.28 6.87 -9.44
N SER A 321 -13.09 7.76 -10.03
CA SER A 321 -12.63 8.88 -10.85
C SER A 321 -12.89 10.20 -10.13
N ASN A 322 -12.16 11.25 -10.49
CA ASN A 322 -12.52 12.61 -10.10
C ASN A 322 -13.82 13.03 -10.79
N VAL A 323 -14.93 13.01 -10.05
CA VAL A 323 -16.24 13.38 -10.58
C VAL A 323 -16.27 14.88 -10.83
N HIS A 324 -16.20 15.27 -12.10
CA HIS A 324 -16.08 16.68 -12.50
C HIS A 324 -17.17 17.59 -11.92
N ALA A 325 -18.41 17.10 -11.82
CA ALA A 325 -19.50 17.85 -11.21
C ALA A 325 -19.25 18.19 -9.72
N GLN A 326 -18.59 17.30 -8.96
CA GLN A 326 -18.23 17.54 -7.56
C GLN A 326 -17.13 18.61 -7.44
N VAL A 327 -16.15 18.56 -8.35
CA VAL A 327 -15.07 19.56 -8.47
C VAL A 327 -15.68 20.93 -8.75
N GLN A 328 -16.54 21.04 -9.77
CA GLN A 328 -17.23 22.27 -10.12
C GLN A 328 -18.11 22.80 -8.98
N ALA A 329 -18.84 21.93 -8.28
CA ALA A 329 -19.66 22.33 -7.13
C ALA A 329 -18.80 22.92 -6.00
N THR A 330 -17.59 22.40 -5.79
CA THR A 330 -16.68 22.89 -4.75
C THR A 330 -16.10 24.25 -5.11
N VAL A 331 -15.70 24.45 -6.37
CA VAL A 331 -15.26 25.76 -6.86
C VAL A 331 -16.42 26.78 -6.82
N ALA A 332 -17.64 26.38 -7.20
CA ALA A 332 -18.80 27.25 -7.15
C ALA A 332 -19.15 27.70 -5.72
N ALA A 333 -18.95 26.82 -4.73
CA ALA A 333 -19.14 27.16 -3.32
C ALA A 333 -18.02 28.04 -2.73
N ASN A 334 -16.84 28.04 -3.36
CA ASN A 334 -15.64 28.76 -2.91
C ASN A 334 -15.00 29.53 -4.09
N PRO A 335 -15.65 30.57 -4.62
CA PRO A 335 -15.30 31.16 -5.92
C PRO A 335 -14.12 32.16 -5.83
N SER A 336 -13.03 31.82 -5.13
CA SER A 336 -11.77 32.57 -5.13
C SER A 336 -10.61 31.75 -4.60
N ILE A 337 -9.38 32.17 -4.92
CA ILE A 337 -8.14 31.60 -4.36
C ILE A 337 -8.21 31.61 -2.83
N ALA A 338 -8.58 32.74 -2.24
CA ALA A 338 -8.63 32.90 -0.78
C ALA A 338 -9.63 31.92 -0.13
N LEU A 339 -10.82 31.72 -0.72
CA LEU A 339 -11.82 30.79 -0.19
C LEU A 339 -11.38 29.33 -0.36
N MET A 340 -10.83 28.97 -1.52
CA MET A 340 -10.35 27.62 -1.80
C MET A 340 -9.19 27.22 -0.88
N LEU A 341 -8.17 28.08 -0.73
CA LEU A 341 -7.04 27.80 0.16
C LEU A 341 -7.45 27.79 1.63
N SER A 342 -8.41 28.64 2.03
CA SER A 342 -8.98 28.59 3.37
C SER A 342 -9.70 27.27 3.64
N GLU A 343 -10.48 26.77 2.68
CA GLU A 343 -11.16 25.48 2.80
C GLU A 343 -10.18 24.31 2.89
N LEU A 344 -9.15 24.29 2.04
CA LEU A 344 -8.09 23.27 2.10
C LEU A 344 -7.40 23.28 3.47
N ARG A 345 -7.01 24.45 3.97
CA ARG A 345 -6.41 24.58 5.31
C ARG A 345 -7.32 24.07 6.41
N ARG A 346 -8.62 24.38 6.37
CA ARG A 346 -9.57 23.88 7.37
C ARG A 346 -9.63 22.36 7.37
N ALA A 347 -9.69 21.73 6.21
CA ALA A 347 -9.69 20.28 6.09
C ALA A 347 -8.39 19.66 6.65
N VAL A 348 -7.23 20.25 6.31
CA VAL A 348 -5.93 19.83 6.85
C VAL A 348 -5.85 19.99 8.37
N GLU A 349 -6.25 21.15 8.91
CA GLU A 349 -6.22 21.39 10.36
C GLU A 349 -7.17 20.48 11.12
N GLU A 350 -8.34 20.16 10.56
CA GLU A 350 -9.25 19.18 11.14
C GLU A 350 -8.60 17.79 11.21
N THR A 351 -7.97 17.33 10.13
CA THR A 351 -7.23 16.06 10.10
C THR A 351 -6.11 16.03 11.14
N LEU A 352 -5.32 17.10 11.25
CA LEU A 352 -4.19 17.20 12.19
C LEU A 352 -4.66 17.31 13.65
N ALA A 353 -5.75 18.03 13.90
CA ALA A 353 -6.37 18.10 15.22
C ALA A 353 -6.94 16.74 15.64
N TYR A 354 -7.55 16.00 14.70
CA TYR A 354 -8.13 14.69 14.96
C TYR A 354 -7.11 13.71 15.55
N VAL A 355 -5.85 13.75 15.11
CA VAL A 355 -4.75 12.93 15.67
C VAL A 355 -4.61 13.11 17.18
N GLY A 356 -4.74 14.35 17.68
CA GLY A 356 -4.62 14.65 19.11
C GLY A 356 -5.74 14.08 19.97
N PHE A 357 -6.90 13.79 19.35
CA PHE A 357 -8.09 13.25 19.99
C PHE A 357 -8.23 11.73 19.89
N LEU A 358 -7.28 11.05 19.24
CA LEU A 358 -7.30 9.59 19.13
C LEU A 358 -7.29 8.93 20.52
N PRO A 359 -8.12 7.90 20.74
CA PRO A 359 -8.17 7.21 22.01
C PRO A 359 -6.90 6.36 22.20
N ASP A 360 -6.43 6.22 23.44
CA ASP A 360 -5.21 5.48 23.75
C ASP A 360 -5.30 4.01 23.28
N GLU A 361 -6.49 3.40 23.34
CA GLU A 361 -6.74 2.04 22.85
C GLU A 361 -6.46 1.86 21.34
N PHE A 362 -6.65 2.91 20.54
CA PHE A 362 -6.31 2.87 19.11
C PHE A 362 -4.80 2.93 18.90
N VAL A 363 -4.07 3.68 19.73
CA VAL A 363 -2.59 3.73 19.70
C VAL A 363 -1.99 2.37 20.05
N GLU A 364 -2.62 1.60 20.95
CA GLU A 364 -2.22 0.22 21.26
C GLU A 364 -2.37 -0.73 20.06
N ASN A 365 -3.33 -0.48 19.16
CA ASN A 365 -3.52 -1.28 17.94
C ASN A 365 -2.50 -0.89 16.87
N LYS A 366 -1.28 -1.45 17.00
CA LYS A 366 -0.15 -1.03 16.19
C LYS A 366 -0.36 -1.16 14.67
N GLY A 367 -1.09 -2.19 14.21
CA GLY A 367 -1.40 -2.37 12.79
C GLY A 367 -2.20 -1.19 12.24
N SER A 368 -3.36 -0.92 12.83
CA SER A 368 -4.24 0.17 12.38
C SER A 368 -3.62 1.55 12.62
N PHE A 369 -2.94 1.74 13.75
CA PHE A 369 -2.27 3.00 14.06
C PHE A 369 -1.09 3.28 13.12
N TYR A 370 -0.31 2.26 12.73
CA TYR A 370 0.74 2.42 11.73
C TYR A 370 0.16 2.83 10.37
N ARG A 371 -0.90 2.16 9.91
CA ARG A 371 -1.60 2.54 8.66
C ARG A 371 -2.08 3.99 8.72
N PHE A 372 -2.72 4.39 9.83
CA PHE A 372 -3.17 5.76 10.07
C PHE A 372 -2.01 6.77 9.98
N GLY A 373 -0.94 6.56 10.76
CA GLY A 373 0.20 7.47 10.80
C GLY A 373 0.97 7.51 9.49
N SER A 374 1.11 6.38 8.79
CA SER A 374 1.84 6.30 7.52
C SER A 374 1.26 7.20 6.43
N ILE A 375 -0.07 7.40 6.43
CA ILE A 375 -0.76 8.30 5.50
C ILE A 375 -0.42 9.76 5.83
N LEU A 376 -0.49 10.13 7.10
CA LEU A 376 -0.22 11.49 7.57
C LEU A 376 1.24 11.92 7.41
N LEU A 377 2.17 10.97 7.41
CA LEU A 377 3.60 11.24 7.24
C LEU A 377 4.04 11.31 5.76
N GLN A 378 3.09 11.28 4.84
CA GLN A 378 3.35 11.25 3.40
C GLN A 378 2.50 12.25 2.59
N PRO A 379 2.24 13.49 3.08
CA PRO A 379 1.34 14.43 2.39
C PRO A 379 1.85 14.83 1.01
N ASN A 380 3.16 14.77 0.79
CA ASN A 380 3.81 15.20 -0.46
C ASN A 380 3.41 14.36 -1.68
N PHE A 381 2.99 13.11 -1.51
CA PHE A 381 2.52 12.30 -2.64
C PHE A 381 1.23 12.83 -3.25
N HIS A 382 0.45 13.62 -2.50
CA HIS A 382 -0.79 14.22 -2.99
C HIS A 382 -0.69 15.73 -3.04
N LEU A 383 -0.45 16.39 -1.90
CA LEU A 383 -0.48 17.84 -1.76
C LEU A 383 0.53 18.54 -2.69
N THR A 384 1.80 18.14 -2.65
CA THR A 384 2.85 18.71 -3.51
C THR A 384 2.90 18.02 -4.88
N GLY A 385 2.33 16.81 -5.02
CA GLY A 385 2.28 16.08 -6.29
C GLY A 385 1.56 16.84 -7.42
N HIS A 386 0.71 17.81 -7.07
CA HIS A 386 -0.07 18.61 -8.03
C HIS A 386 0.44 20.06 -8.20
N THR A 387 1.52 20.48 -7.54
CA THR A 387 1.98 21.89 -7.61
C THR A 387 2.49 22.27 -9.00
N GLN A 388 3.16 21.36 -9.70
CA GLN A 388 3.58 21.61 -11.08
C GLN A 388 2.36 21.76 -12.01
N GLN A 389 1.34 20.90 -11.85
CA GLN A 389 0.10 20.98 -12.61
C GLN A 389 -0.62 22.33 -12.40
N MET A 390 -0.65 22.83 -11.16
CA MET A 390 -1.20 24.15 -10.84
C MET A 390 -0.43 25.28 -11.55
N LYS A 391 0.91 25.24 -11.48
CA LYS A 391 1.78 26.24 -12.15
C LYS A 391 1.58 26.25 -13.66
N ASP A 392 1.46 25.07 -14.27
CA ASP A 392 1.25 24.93 -15.72
C ASP A 392 -0.11 25.50 -16.15
N ALA A 393 -1.19 25.20 -15.40
CA ALA A 393 -2.52 25.75 -15.65
C ALA A 393 -2.56 27.28 -15.54
N ILE A 394 -1.91 27.87 -14.52
CA ILE A 394 -1.82 29.32 -14.33
C ILE A 394 -1.01 29.99 -15.46
N SER A 395 0.09 29.35 -15.87
CA SER A 395 0.95 29.86 -16.93
C SER A 395 0.23 29.88 -18.28
N ALA A 396 -0.60 28.87 -18.55
CA ALA A 396 -1.44 28.81 -19.75
C ALA A 396 -2.54 29.86 -19.75
N ALA A 397 -3.16 30.16 -18.60
CA ALA A 397 -4.17 31.20 -18.45
C ALA A 397 -3.64 32.64 -18.62
N SER A 398 -2.32 32.81 -18.57
CA SER A 398 -1.65 34.12 -18.72
C SER A 398 -1.16 34.40 -20.14
N LYS A 399 -1.38 33.46 -21.07
CA LYS A 399 -1.15 33.61 -22.51
C LYS A 399 -2.42 34.06 -23.20
#